data_AF-A0A484Z8B7-F1
#
_entry.id   AF-A0A484Z8B7-F1
#
_cell.length_a   1.000
_cell.length_b   1.000
_cell.length_c   1.000
_cell.angle_alpha   90.00
_cell.angle_beta   90.00
_cell.angle_gamma   90.00
#
_symmetry.space_group_name_H-M   'P 1'
#
loop_
_entity.id
_entity.type
_entity.pdbx_description
1 polymer ?
#
loop_
_entity_poly.entity_id
_entity_poly.type
_entity_poly.pdbx_seq_one_letter_code
_entity_poly.pdbx_strand_id
1 'polypeptide(L)'
;MLIRVRVGTRAFDAEYQNDPVSGEHAIFHGCIHEWRELEPDLIYFGACDPSLGKHNSRGNDPSALLVGGWHRIKKVLKVVRADIRVRRPKKIITDVIQLQREFGCVAWAFESVQFQDFLRETLIEESLKAGVPVPARAVIPSTDKAGRIESLQPFMESEHILIARALATLREQLMHFPMADHDDGPDALHMLFAIASTSVGNFEFIPVSQLEAVESDSPSRRRHDDDDDYGSDGFGSGGW
;
A
#
# COMPACT_ATOMS: atom_id res chain seq x y z
N MET A 1 -20.82 -43.18 -21.28
CA MET A 1 -20.66 -43.41 -19.82
C MET A 1 -19.75 -44.61 -19.65
N LEU A 2 -18.70 -44.67 -18.83
CA LEU A 2 -18.08 -43.81 -17.79
C LEU A 2 -16.57 -44.20 -17.75
N ILE A 3 -15.56 -43.37 -17.47
CA ILE A 3 -15.43 -41.92 -17.21
C ILE A 3 -14.30 -41.35 -18.10
N ARG A 4 -14.42 -40.09 -18.57
CA ARG A 4 -13.30 -39.24 -19.07
C ARG A 4 -13.41 -37.77 -18.60
N VAL A 5 -14.14 -37.54 -17.51
CA VAL A 5 -14.50 -36.21 -16.97
C VAL A 5 -14.61 -36.35 -15.44
N ARG A 6 -13.95 -35.46 -14.66
CA ARG A 6 -13.87 -35.45 -13.17
C ARG A 6 -12.87 -36.40 -12.47
N VAL A 7 -11.61 -36.35 -12.87
CA VAL A 7 -10.54 -36.20 -11.87
C VAL A 7 -9.70 -35.02 -12.36
N GLY A 8 -9.77 -33.91 -11.62
CA GLY A 8 -9.08 -32.68 -12.00
C GLY A 8 -7.57 -32.80 -11.78
N THR A 9 -6.82 -31.93 -12.46
CA THR A 9 -5.35 -31.77 -12.33
C THR A 9 -4.88 -31.69 -10.87
N ARG A 10 -5.74 -31.15 -9.98
CA ARG A 10 -5.60 -31.10 -8.51
C ARG A 10 -5.11 -32.40 -7.86
N ALA A 11 -5.47 -33.57 -8.39
CA ALA A 11 -5.07 -34.86 -7.80
C ALA A 11 -3.65 -35.31 -8.19
N PHE A 12 -3.06 -34.75 -9.26
CA PHE A 12 -1.77 -35.20 -9.80
C PHE A 12 -0.61 -34.39 -9.24
N ASP A 13 -0.79 -33.07 -9.05
CA ASP A 13 0.23 -32.19 -8.45
C ASP A 13 0.47 -32.53 -6.97
N ALA A 14 -0.56 -33.00 -6.26
CA ALA A 14 -0.48 -33.47 -4.87
C ALA A 14 0.31 -34.78 -4.69
N GLU A 15 0.52 -35.57 -5.77
CA GLU A 15 1.28 -36.83 -5.70
C GLU A 15 2.78 -36.62 -5.92
N TYR A 16 3.18 -35.46 -6.49
CA TYR A 16 4.58 -35.10 -6.76
C TYR A 16 5.17 -34.03 -5.82
N GLN A 17 4.34 -33.30 -5.08
CA GLN A 17 4.77 -32.42 -4.00
C GLN A 17 4.25 -32.98 -2.68
N ASN A 18 5.14 -33.64 -1.94
CA ASN A 18 4.84 -34.32 -0.68
C ASN A 18 4.75 -33.32 0.49
N ASP A 19 3.92 -32.28 0.31
CA ASP A 19 3.63 -31.24 1.29
C ASP A 19 2.16 -31.32 1.72
N PRO A 20 1.86 -31.86 2.91
CA PRO A 20 0.49 -32.07 3.38
C PRO A 20 -0.26 -30.76 3.69
N VAL A 21 0.41 -29.60 3.67
CA VAL A 21 -0.22 -28.29 3.93
C VAL A 21 -0.78 -27.68 2.63
N SER A 22 -0.31 -28.11 1.45
CA SER A 22 -0.81 -27.68 0.13
C SER A 22 -2.16 -28.32 -0.27
N GLY A 23 -3.00 -28.69 0.69
CA GLY A 23 -4.29 -29.37 0.48
C GLY A 23 -5.41 -28.43 -0.01
N GLU A 24 -6.63 -28.99 -0.14
CA GLU A 24 -7.83 -28.29 -0.67
C GLU A 24 -8.29 -27.04 0.11
N HIS A 25 -7.61 -26.68 1.20
CA HIS A 25 -7.94 -25.56 2.09
C HIS A 25 -7.06 -24.31 1.90
N ALA A 26 -6.01 -24.37 1.05
CA ALA A 26 -5.16 -23.22 0.74
C ALA A 26 -5.89 -22.25 -0.21
N ILE A 27 -6.38 -21.11 0.32
CA ILE A 27 -7.32 -20.23 -0.42
C ILE A 27 -6.70 -19.52 -1.63
N PHE A 28 -5.38 -19.32 -1.62
CA PHE A 28 -4.65 -18.69 -2.74
C PHE A 28 -3.99 -19.71 -3.69
N HIS A 29 -4.27 -21.00 -3.52
CA HIS A 29 -3.68 -22.03 -4.37
C HIS A 29 -4.13 -21.85 -5.84
N GLY A 30 -3.17 -21.68 -6.74
CA GLY A 30 -3.42 -21.47 -8.18
C GLY A 30 -3.57 -20.01 -8.61
N CYS A 31 -3.86 -19.06 -7.70
CA CYS A 31 -4.17 -17.67 -8.05
C CYS A 31 -3.00 -16.68 -7.83
N ILE A 32 -1.75 -17.15 -7.75
CA ILE A 32 -0.57 -16.29 -7.49
C ILE A 32 0.19 -15.97 -8.79
N HIS A 33 -0.35 -15.02 -9.55
CA HIS A 33 0.17 -14.62 -10.86
C HIS A 33 1.37 -13.67 -10.74
N GLU A 34 2.28 -13.70 -11.72
CA GLU A 34 3.44 -12.80 -11.81
C GLU A 34 3.23 -11.73 -12.90
N TRP A 35 3.73 -10.51 -12.65
CA TRP A 35 3.83 -9.50 -13.69
C TRP A 35 5.10 -9.72 -14.52
N ARG A 36 5.03 -9.41 -15.83
CA ARG A 36 6.16 -9.57 -16.77
C ARG A 36 6.96 -8.28 -16.98
N GLU A 37 6.30 -7.14 -16.87
CA GLU A 37 6.85 -5.80 -17.08
C GLU A 37 6.27 -4.82 -16.07
N LEU A 38 6.96 -3.71 -15.86
CA LEU A 38 6.49 -2.55 -15.09
C LEU A 38 6.34 -1.38 -16.05
N GLU A 39 5.12 -0.86 -16.19
CA GLU A 39 4.85 0.32 -17.00
C GLU A 39 5.47 1.58 -16.36
N PRO A 40 5.90 2.58 -17.16
CA PRO A 40 6.54 3.79 -16.63
C PRO A 40 5.59 4.72 -15.87
N ASP A 41 4.26 4.56 -16.02
CA ASP A 41 3.22 5.41 -15.42
C ASP A 41 2.61 4.82 -14.12
N LEU A 42 3.23 3.77 -13.55
CA LEU A 42 2.77 3.17 -12.30
C LEU A 42 2.89 4.15 -11.13
N ILE A 43 1.79 4.32 -10.39
CA ILE A 43 1.78 5.10 -9.14
C ILE A 43 2.17 4.18 -7.99
N TYR A 44 3.27 4.47 -7.31
CA TYR A 44 3.74 3.64 -6.21
C TYR A 44 3.01 3.93 -4.89
N PHE A 45 2.67 2.85 -4.20
CA PHE A 45 2.11 2.84 -2.85
C PHE A 45 2.97 1.94 -1.97
N GLY A 46 3.09 2.30 -0.70
CA GLY A 46 3.73 1.47 0.31
C GLY A 46 2.73 0.93 1.33
N ALA A 47 3.08 -0.17 1.99
CA ALA A 47 2.41 -0.66 3.19
C ALA A 47 3.43 -1.15 4.22
N CYS A 48 3.13 -0.90 5.49
CA CYS A 48 3.90 -1.33 6.64
C CYS A 48 2.95 -2.00 7.65
N ASP A 49 3.08 -3.32 7.78
CA ASP A 49 2.70 -4.03 9.01
C ASP A 49 3.95 -4.05 9.92
N PRO A 50 3.97 -3.27 11.02
CA PRO A 50 5.12 -3.24 11.91
C PRO A 50 5.20 -4.46 12.85
N SER A 51 4.13 -5.27 12.95
CA SER A 51 3.97 -6.49 13.78
C SER A 51 4.60 -6.39 15.19
N LEU A 52 3.91 -5.68 16.09
CA LEU A 52 4.38 -5.32 17.44
C LEU A 52 3.48 -5.93 18.54
N GLY A 53 2.99 -7.16 18.31
CA GLY A 53 1.93 -7.79 19.09
C GLY A 53 2.17 -7.93 20.59
N LYS A 54 1.09 -8.00 21.38
CA LYS A 54 1.13 -8.12 22.86
C LYS A 54 1.82 -9.41 23.36
N HIS A 55 1.96 -10.43 22.51
CA HIS A 55 2.65 -11.68 22.81
C HIS A 55 4.12 -11.70 22.36
N ASN A 56 4.62 -10.60 21.78
CA ASN A 56 5.97 -10.50 21.21
C ASN A 56 7.07 -10.35 22.29
N SER A 57 6.89 -10.97 23.47
CA SER A 57 7.84 -11.04 24.58
C SER A 57 9.12 -11.83 24.25
N ARG A 58 9.15 -12.49 23.08
CA ARG A 58 10.35 -13.10 22.48
C ARG A 58 10.95 -12.30 21.32
N GLY A 59 10.24 -11.32 20.76
CA GLY A 59 10.75 -10.47 19.68
C GLY A 59 10.87 -11.17 18.32
N ASN A 60 9.96 -12.10 17.99
CA ASN A 60 10.04 -12.99 16.84
C ASN A 60 9.02 -12.71 15.72
N ASP A 61 7.96 -11.94 15.97
CA ASP A 61 6.96 -11.67 14.93
C ASP A 61 7.57 -10.77 13.83
N PRO A 62 7.46 -11.12 12.53
CA PRO A 62 8.16 -10.42 11.47
C PRO A 62 7.36 -9.22 10.95
N SER A 63 7.97 -8.03 11.00
CA SER A 63 7.43 -6.86 10.29
C SER A 63 7.47 -7.05 8.75
N ALA A 64 6.43 -6.60 8.06
CA ALA A 64 6.29 -6.69 6.60
C ALA A 64 6.24 -5.29 5.97
N LEU A 65 7.22 -4.99 5.09
CA LEU A 65 7.29 -3.76 4.31
C LEU A 65 7.08 -4.07 2.84
N LEU A 66 5.95 -3.64 2.28
CA LEU A 66 5.59 -3.90 0.89
C LEU A 66 5.52 -2.61 0.07
N VAL A 67 5.88 -2.69 -1.21
CA VAL A 67 5.69 -1.62 -2.19
C VAL A 67 5.09 -2.21 -3.47
N GLY A 68 4.10 -1.53 -4.03
CA GLY A 68 3.46 -1.91 -5.29
C GLY A 68 3.21 -0.72 -6.20
N GLY A 69 3.41 -0.93 -7.50
CA GLY A 69 3.04 0.01 -8.54
C GLY A 69 1.58 -0.24 -8.98
N TRP A 70 0.75 0.78 -8.94
CA TRP A 70 -0.66 0.72 -9.33
C TRP A 70 -0.87 1.25 -10.74
N HIS A 71 -1.40 0.41 -11.63
CA HIS A 71 -1.76 0.82 -12.98
C HIS A 71 -3.20 1.36 -13.01
N ARG A 72 -3.33 2.69 -13.14
CA ARG A 72 -4.61 3.41 -13.03
C ARG A 72 -5.71 2.92 -13.98
N ILE A 73 -5.33 2.55 -15.21
CA ILE A 73 -6.25 2.16 -16.29
C ILE A 73 -6.65 0.69 -16.14
N LYS A 74 -5.66 -0.22 -16.06
CA LYS A 74 -5.91 -1.67 -15.91
C LYS A 74 -6.50 -2.05 -14.54
N LYS A 75 -6.41 -1.17 -13.53
CA LYS A 75 -6.75 -1.44 -12.12
C LYS A 75 -5.99 -2.64 -11.55
N VAL A 76 -4.69 -2.71 -11.87
CA VAL A 76 -3.80 -3.80 -11.45
C VAL A 76 -2.74 -3.27 -10.49
N LEU A 77 -2.57 -3.93 -9.35
CA LEU A 77 -1.46 -3.74 -8.43
C LEU A 77 -0.32 -4.70 -8.78
N LYS A 78 0.86 -4.17 -9.09
CA LYS A 78 2.08 -4.95 -9.30
C LYS A 78 2.98 -4.81 -8.07
N VAL A 79 3.08 -5.86 -7.25
CA VAL A 79 3.93 -5.86 -6.05
C VAL A 79 5.39 -5.99 -6.48
N VAL A 80 6.19 -4.97 -6.18
CA VAL A 80 7.60 -4.85 -6.62
C VAL A 80 8.60 -5.04 -5.48
N ARG A 81 8.16 -4.88 -4.24
CA ARG A 81 8.97 -5.11 -3.04
C ARG A 81 8.09 -5.76 -1.97
N ALA A 82 8.63 -6.78 -1.31
CA ALA A 82 8.07 -7.36 -0.09
C ALA A 82 9.25 -7.78 0.78
N ASP A 83 9.53 -6.99 1.82
CA ASP A 83 10.67 -7.17 2.72
C ASP A 83 10.16 -7.56 4.11
N ILE A 84 10.04 -8.86 4.33
CA ILE A 84 9.40 -9.47 5.50
C ILE A 84 10.50 -10.05 6.39
N ARG A 85 10.68 -9.49 7.59
CA ARG A 85 11.68 -9.95 8.57
C ARG A 85 11.43 -9.36 9.95
N VAL A 86 11.94 -10.02 10.98
CA VAL A 86 12.06 -9.48 12.33
C VAL A 86 12.89 -8.19 12.29
N ARG A 87 12.33 -7.09 12.82
CA ARG A 87 13.00 -5.78 12.92
C ARG A 87 12.75 -5.16 14.29
N ARG A 88 13.69 -4.34 14.75
CA ARG A 88 13.43 -3.39 15.84
C ARG A 88 12.68 -2.17 15.29
N PRO A 89 11.85 -1.46 16.07
CA PRO A 89 11.07 -0.30 15.59
C PRO A 89 11.90 0.77 14.85
N LYS A 90 13.10 1.10 15.36
CA LYS A 90 14.02 2.04 14.66
C LYS A 90 14.45 1.56 13.26
N LYS A 91 14.58 0.24 13.05
CA LYS A 91 14.95 -0.34 11.75
C LYS A 91 13.77 -0.30 10.77
N ILE A 92 12.53 -0.46 11.25
CA ILE A 92 11.31 -0.25 10.45
C ILE A 92 11.31 1.18 9.88
N ILE A 93 11.51 2.19 10.73
CA ILE A 93 11.58 3.61 10.30
C ILE A 93 12.63 3.80 9.19
N THR A 94 13.87 3.35 9.40
CA THR A 94 14.94 3.55 8.41
C THR A 94 14.69 2.80 7.10
N ASP A 95 14.09 1.61 7.16
CA ASP A 95 13.80 0.81 5.97
C ASP A 95 12.64 1.42 5.16
N VAL A 96 11.59 1.94 5.81
CA VAL A 96 10.51 2.67 5.14
C VAL A 96 11.02 3.96 4.48
N ILE A 97 11.87 4.74 5.15
CA ILE A 97 12.48 5.95 4.56
C ILE A 97 13.36 5.59 3.34
N GLN A 98 14.09 4.47 3.40
CA GLN A 98 14.88 3.98 2.27
C GLN A 98 13.99 3.59 1.08
N LEU A 99 12.91 2.83 1.32
CA LEU A 99 11.94 2.46 0.29
C LEU A 99 11.22 3.69 -0.29
N GLN A 100 10.88 4.68 0.54
CA GLN A 100 10.29 5.93 0.06
C GLN A 100 11.25 6.72 -0.83
N ARG A 101 12.55 6.75 -0.51
CA ARG A 101 13.57 7.38 -1.37
C ARG A 101 13.71 6.67 -2.72
N GLU A 102 13.54 5.36 -2.73
CA GLU A 102 13.70 4.53 -3.94
C GLU A 102 12.48 4.56 -4.86
N PHE A 103 11.26 4.56 -4.30
CA PHE A 103 10.02 4.43 -5.07
C PHE A 103 9.14 5.69 -5.13
N GLY A 104 9.36 6.68 -4.26
CA GLY A 104 8.56 7.91 -4.23
C GLY A 104 7.07 7.67 -4.00
N CYS A 105 6.71 6.72 -3.12
CA CYS A 105 5.32 6.32 -2.93
C CYS A 105 4.44 7.52 -2.52
N VAL A 106 3.27 7.64 -3.15
CA VAL A 106 2.34 8.77 -2.92
C VAL A 106 1.56 8.66 -1.61
N ALA A 107 1.46 7.43 -1.07
CA ALA A 107 0.94 7.15 0.26
C ALA A 107 1.54 5.85 0.80
N TRP A 108 1.70 5.79 2.12
CA TRP A 108 2.03 4.57 2.86
C TRP A 108 0.87 4.19 3.77
N ALA A 109 0.32 2.99 3.62
CA ALA A 109 -0.56 2.39 4.62
C ALA A 109 0.29 1.94 5.82
N PHE A 110 -0.10 2.33 7.02
CA PHE A 110 0.60 1.95 8.25
C PHE A 110 -0.43 1.42 9.24
N GLU A 111 -0.35 0.13 9.60
CA GLU A 111 -1.25 -0.41 10.63
C GLU A 111 -1.03 0.38 11.92
N SER A 112 -2.12 0.87 12.52
CA SER A 112 -2.06 1.74 13.67
C SER A 112 -3.01 1.34 14.78
N VAL A 113 -2.53 0.44 15.64
CA VAL A 113 -3.06 0.21 16.98
C VAL A 113 -2.07 0.68 18.07
N GLN A 114 -2.49 1.68 18.85
CA GLN A 114 -1.80 2.20 20.03
C GLN A 114 -0.31 2.53 19.81
N PHE A 115 0.61 1.63 20.21
CA PHE A 115 2.06 1.83 20.09
C PHE A 115 2.54 1.93 18.64
N GLN A 116 1.81 1.32 17.70
CA GLN A 116 2.08 1.48 16.28
C GLN A 116 1.81 2.92 15.79
N ASP A 117 0.86 3.64 16.39
CA ASP A 117 0.58 5.03 16.01
C ASP A 117 1.73 5.97 16.39
N PHE A 118 2.28 5.77 17.58
CA PHE A 118 3.51 6.45 18.00
C PHE A 118 4.69 6.14 17.05
N LEU A 119 4.79 4.90 16.54
CA LEU A 119 5.80 4.54 15.56
C LEU A 119 5.58 5.24 14.21
N ARG A 120 4.31 5.39 13.77
CA ARG A 120 3.92 6.15 12.57
C ARG A 120 4.27 7.63 12.70
N GLU A 121 4.01 8.25 13.85
CA GLU A 121 4.35 9.66 14.11
C GLU A 121 5.86 9.87 14.14
N THR A 122 6.59 9.00 14.84
CA THR A 122 8.06 9.00 14.84
C THR A 122 8.62 8.82 13.42
N LEU A 123 8.04 7.94 12.60
CA LEU A 123 8.40 7.76 11.20
C LEU A 123 8.24 9.07 10.41
N ILE A 124 7.12 9.78 10.57
CA ILE A 124 6.88 11.06 9.88
C ILE A 124 7.96 12.07 10.28
N GLU A 125 8.22 12.26 11.57
CA GLU A 125 9.26 13.18 12.05
C GLU A 125 10.67 12.85 11.52
N GLU A 126 11.09 11.59 11.64
CA GLU A 126 12.42 11.16 11.19
C GLU A 126 12.54 11.23 9.66
N SER A 127 11.45 11.02 8.92
CA SER A 127 11.42 11.15 7.46
C SER A 127 11.63 12.61 7.00
N LEU A 128 11.05 13.57 7.73
CA LEU A 128 11.26 15.00 7.50
C LEU A 128 12.72 15.40 7.81
N LYS A 129 13.27 14.94 8.94
CA LYS A 129 14.69 15.16 9.30
C LYS A 129 15.65 14.55 8.26
N ALA A 130 15.27 13.44 7.63
CA ALA A 130 16.04 12.77 6.58
C ALA A 130 15.86 13.38 5.16
N GLY A 131 15.07 14.44 5.01
CA GLY A 131 14.81 15.08 3.72
C GLY A 131 14.00 14.23 2.73
N VAL A 132 13.30 13.20 3.22
CA VAL A 132 12.49 12.27 2.41
C VAL A 132 11.14 12.08 3.10
N PRO A 133 10.18 13.02 2.92
CA PRO A 133 8.89 12.93 3.60
C PRO A 133 8.15 11.63 3.26
N VAL A 134 7.74 10.88 4.28
CA VAL A 134 6.94 9.66 4.13
C VAL A 134 5.45 10.01 4.36
N PRO A 135 4.58 9.91 3.34
CA PRO A 135 3.14 10.17 3.48
C PRO A 135 2.41 9.01 4.16
N ALA A 136 2.73 8.75 5.43
CA ALA A 136 2.16 7.66 6.22
C ALA A 136 0.72 7.97 6.69
N ARG A 137 -0.22 7.12 6.28
CA ARG A 137 -1.63 7.14 6.69
C ARG A 137 -1.91 5.99 7.66
N ALA A 138 -2.54 6.31 8.78
CA ALA A 138 -3.00 5.31 9.73
C ALA A 138 -4.08 4.42 9.10
N VAL A 139 -3.97 3.11 9.28
CA VAL A 139 -5.00 2.11 8.98
C VAL A 139 -5.40 1.45 10.28
N ILE A 140 -6.70 1.52 10.60
CA ILE A 140 -7.29 0.86 11.77
C ILE A 140 -8.09 -0.34 11.25
N PRO A 141 -7.68 -1.59 11.54
CA PRO A 141 -8.47 -2.77 11.19
C PRO A 141 -9.86 -2.75 11.84
N SER A 142 -10.90 -2.96 11.04
CA SER A 142 -12.30 -3.02 11.51
C SER A 142 -12.86 -4.44 11.60
N THR A 143 -12.20 -5.42 10.97
CA THR A 143 -12.56 -6.84 10.91
C THR A 143 -11.34 -7.70 11.28
N ASP A 144 -11.58 -9.00 11.49
CA ASP A 144 -10.51 -9.95 11.79
C ASP A 144 -9.47 -10.05 10.65
N LYS A 145 -8.23 -10.36 11.03
CA LYS A 145 -7.08 -10.39 10.11
C LYS A 145 -7.28 -11.44 9.00
N ALA A 146 -7.86 -12.59 9.32
CA ALA A 146 -8.05 -13.69 8.38
C ALA A 146 -9.03 -13.33 7.26
N GLY A 147 -10.22 -12.81 7.60
CA GLY A 147 -11.21 -12.37 6.61
C GLY A 147 -10.74 -11.19 5.74
N ARG A 148 -9.89 -10.29 6.28
CA ARG A 148 -9.24 -9.24 5.48
C ARG A 148 -8.31 -9.85 4.43
N ILE A 149 -7.46 -10.80 4.83
CA ILE A 149 -6.56 -11.49 3.91
C ILE A 149 -7.38 -12.27 2.86
N GLU A 150 -8.37 -13.06 3.28
CA GLU A 150 -9.24 -13.84 2.37
C GLU A 150 -9.92 -12.98 1.30
N SER A 151 -10.30 -11.73 1.63
CA SER A 151 -10.89 -10.79 0.67
C SER A 151 -10.00 -10.44 -0.54
N LEU A 152 -8.69 -10.74 -0.50
CA LEU A 152 -7.79 -10.58 -1.64
C LEU A 152 -8.00 -11.64 -2.73
N GLN A 153 -8.52 -12.83 -2.39
CA GLN A 153 -8.60 -13.99 -3.29
C GLN A 153 -9.23 -13.66 -4.66
N PRO A 154 -10.42 -13.02 -4.77
CA PRO A 154 -11.03 -12.73 -6.08
C PRO A 154 -10.21 -11.76 -6.94
N PHE A 155 -9.45 -10.85 -6.32
CA PHE A 155 -8.57 -9.92 -7.02
C PHE A 155 -7.26 -10.59 -7.48
N MET A 156 -6.80 -11.61 -6.77
CA MET A 156 -5.66 -12.43 -7.17
C MET A 156 -6.03 -13.38 -8.33
N GLU A 157 -7.16 -14.09 -8.21
CA GLU A 157 -7.74 -14.95 -9.26
C GLU A 157 -8.00 -14.19 -10.57
N SER A 158 -8.44 -12.94 -10.47
CA SER A 158 -8.73 -12.08 -11.63
C SER A 158 -7.52 -11.26 -12.12
N GLU A 159 -6.30 -11.61 -11.72
CA GLU A 159 -5.04 -10.93 -12.09
C GLU A 159 -4.97 -9.41 -11.76
N HIS A 160 -5.84 -8.91 -10.88
CA HIS A 160 -5.80 -7.53 -10.37
C HIS A 160 -4.69 -7.29 -9.33
N ILE A 161 -4.11 -8.36 -8.77
CA ILE A 161 -2.93 -8.33 -7.90
C ILE A 161 -1.89 -9.29 -8.47
N LEU A 162 -0.72 -8.76 -8.85
CA LEU A 162 0.38 -9.52 -9.44
C LEU A 162 1.62 -9.43 -8.54
N ILE A 163 2.24 -10.56 -8.23
CA ILE A 163 3.34 -10.67 -7.27
C ILE A 163 4.60 -11.14 -7.97
N ALA A 164 5.68 -10.35 -7.93
CA ALA A 164 6.94 -10.70 -8.58
C ALA A 164 7.51 -12.02 -8.03
N ARG A 165 8.05 -12.86 -8.93
CA ARG A 165 8.58 -14.20 -8.56
C ARG A 165 9.68 -14.17 -7.50
N ALA A 166 10.46 -13.08 -7.44
CA ALA A 166 11.53 -12.89 -6.45
C ALA A 166 11.03 -12.70 -5.01
N LEU A 167 9.73 -12.44 -4.80
CA LEU A 167 9.13 -12.18 -3.48
C LEU A 167 8.77 -13.49 -2.77
N ALA A 168 9.75 -14.40 -2.64
CA ALA A 168 9.56 -15.78 -2.22
C ALA A 168 8.77 -15.90 -0.90
N THR A 169 9.17 -15.19 0.16
CA THR A 169 8.52 -15.21 1.47
C THR A 169 7.05 -14.79 1.43
N LEU A 170 6.70 -13.77 0.66
CA LEU A 170 5.29 -13.34 0.51
C LEU A 170 4.48 -14.42 -0.23
N ARG A 171 5.06 -15.01 -1.29
CA ARG A 171 4.39 -16.08 -2.05
C ARG A 171 4.21 -17.33 -1.17
N GLU A 172 5.20 -17.69 -0.37
CA GLU A 172 5.17 -18.82 0.58
C GLU A 172 4.10 -18.64 1.67
N GLN A 173 4.01 -17.46 2.28
CA GLN A 173 2.95 -17.14 3.24
C GLN A 173 1.56 -17.24 2.61
N LEU A 174 1.37 -16.73 1.38
CA LEU A 174 0.10 -16.83 0.65
C LEU A 174 -0.23 -18.28 0.24
N MET A 175 0.73 -19.07 -0.22
CA MET A 175 0.48 -20.47 -0.63
C MET A 175 0.00 -21.36 0.52
N HIS A 176 0.45 -21.11 1.75
CA HIS A 176 0.07 -21.90 2.92
C HIS A 176 -1.06 -21.27 3.75
N PHE A 177 -1.53 -20.06 3.41
CA PHE A 177 -2.60 -19.38 4.15
C PHE A 177 -3.93 -20.16 4.06
N PRO A 178 -4.67 -20.37 5.18
CA PRO A 178 -4.52 -19.75 6.50
C PRO A 178 -3.62 -20.51 7.50
N MET A 179 -2.95 -21.59 7.09
CA MET A 179 -2.16 -22.47 7.96
C MET A 179 -0.66 -22.10 8.01
N ALA A 180 -0.26 -20.95 7.44
CA ALA A 180 1.11 -20.46 7.47
C ALA A 180 1.52 -20.01 8.88
N ASP A 181 2.80 -20.20 9.25
CA ASP A 181 3.35 -19.77 10.54
C ASP A 181 3.28 -18.23 10.75
N HIS A 182 3.20 -17.47 9.66
CA HIS A 182 3.22 -16.01 9.64
C HIS A 182 2.30 -15.45 8.54
N ASP A 183 1.53 -14.41 8.87
CA ASP A 183 0.51 -13.79 8.00
C ASP A 183 0.69 -12.27 7.80
N ASP A 184 1.80 -11.70 8.29
CA ASP A 184 2.14 -10.28 8.23
C ASP A 184 2.33 -9.77 6.78
N GLY A 185 2.89 -10.62 5.90
CA GLY A 185 3.01 -10.32 4.46
C GLY A 185 1.66 -10.22 3.75
N PRO A 186 0.78 -11.24 3.85
CA PRO A 186 -0.60 -11.18 3.37
C PRO A 186 -1.41 -9.99 3.92
N ASP A 187 -1.29 -9.62 5.20
CA ASP A 187 -2.02 -8.46 5.73
C ASP A 187 -1.46 -7.12 5.22
N ALA A 188 -0.14 -6.99 5.16
CA ALA A 188 0.49 -5.85 4.49
C ALA A 188 0.09 -5.74 3.01
N LEU A 189 -0.13 -6.87 2.32
CA LEU A 189 -0.64 -6.90 0.94
C LEU A 189 -2.09 -6.42 0.86
N HIS A 190 -2.94 -6.81 1.80
CA HIS A 190 -4.31 -6.30 1.90
C HIS A 190 -4.31 -4.78 2.13
N MET A 191 -3.49 -4.26 3.07
CA MET A 191 -3.34 -2.82 3.29
C MET A 191 -2.83 -2.07 2.04
N LEU A 192 -1.85 -2.65 1.33
CA LEU A 192 -1.30 -2.09 0.09
C LEU A 192 -2.36 -2.00 -1.02
N PHE A 193 -3.15 -3.07 -1.20
CA PHE A 193 -4.22 -3.09 -2.20
C PHE A 193 -5.35 -2.13 -1.84
N ALA A 194 -5.74 -2.06 -0.56
CA ALA A 194 -6.76 -1.14 -0.08
C ALA A 194 -6.36 0.33 -0.33
N ILE A 195 -5.13 0.73 0.02
CA ILE A 195 -4.69 2.12 -0.18
C ILE A 195 -4.51 2.48 -1.67
N ALA A 196 -4.01 1.56 -2.49
CA ALA A 196 -3.80 1.79 -3.92
C ALA A 196 -5.12 1.89 -4.71
N SER A 197 -6.06 0.98 -4.44
CA SER A 197 -7.38 0.94 -5.12
C SER A 197 -8.25 2.14 -4.75
N THR A 198 -8.25 2.58 -3.48
CA THR A 198 -9.08 3.69 -2.99
C THR A 198 -8.49 5.06 -3.30
N SER A 199 -7.18 5.28 -3.11
CA SER A 199 -6.57 6.61 -3.24
C SER A 199 -6.67 7.20 -4.65
N VAL A 200 -6.78 6.36 -5.68
CA VAL A 200 -6.73 6.77 -7.09
C VAL A 200 -8.10 7.15 -7.65
N GLY A 201 -9.18 6.92 -6.91
CA GLY A 201 -10.52 7.43 -7.24
C GLY A 201 -10.62 8.96 -7.20
N ASN A 202 -9.75 9.63 -6.44
CA ASN A 202 -9.81 11.08 -6.21
C ASN A 202 -8.78 11.91 -7.01
N PHE A 203 -7.97 11.27 -7.87
CA PHE A 203 -7.04 11.99 -8.76
C PHE A 203 -7.68 12.25 -10.12
N GLU A 204 -8.36 13.38 -10.24
CA GLU A 204 -8.77 13.93 -11.53
C GLU A 204 -7.53 14.33 -12.33
N PHE A 205 -7.46 13.89 -13.59
CA PHE A 205 -6.38 14.28 -14.50
C PHE A 205 -6.85 15.48 -15.31
N ILE A 206 -6.31 16.65 -15.01
CA ILE A 206 -6.53 17.87 -15.79
C ILE A 206 -5.37 17.97 -16.81
N PRO A 207 -5.59 17.68 -18.10
CA PRO A 207 -4.57 17.92 -19.13
C PRO A 207 -4.25 19.42 -19.22
N VAL A 208 -2.99 19.75 -19.54
CA VAL A 208 -2.50 21.15 -19.59
C VAL A 208 -3.33 22.02 -20.53
N SER A 209 -3.80 21.47 -21.66
CA SER A 209 -4.69 22.17 -22.61
C SER A 209 -6.03 22.60 -22.01
N GLN A 210 -6.46 22.00 -20.89
CA GLN A 210 -7.69 22.38 -20.19
C GLN A 210 -7.45 23.53 -19.20
N LEU A 211 -6.21 23.75 -18.76
CA LEU A 211 -5.82 24.94 -17.98
C LEU A 211 -5.74 26.18 -18.88
N GLU A 212 -5.15 26.06 -20.07
CA GLU A 212 -5.09 27.14 -21.08
C GLU A 212 -6.50 27.63 -21.46
N ALA A 213 -7.48 26.72 -21.57
CA ALA A 213 -8.87 27.07 -21.83
C ALA A 213 -9.50 27.91 -20.70
N VAL A 214 -9.18 27.61 -19.44
CA VAL A 214 -9.72 28.33 -18.26
C VAL A 214 -9.08 29.71 -18.10
N GLU A 215 -7.79 29.86 -18.43
CA GLU A 215 -7.15 31.19 -18.48
C GLU A 215 -7.75 32.08 -19.58
N SER A 216 -8.15 31.50 -20.72
CA SER A 216 -8.71 32.25 -21.85
C SER A 216 -10.12 32.84 -21.62
N ASP A 217 -10.89 32.31 -20.67
CA ASP A 217 -12.27 32.72 -20.37
C ASP A 217 -12.38 33.63 -19.13
N SER A 218 -11.25 34.12 -18.61
CA SER A 218 -11.23 35.10 -17.51
C SER A 218 -11.64 36.49 -18.01
N PRO A 219 -12.81 37.04 -17.63
CA PRO A 219 -13.19 38.39 -18.02
C PRO A 219 -12.22 39.39 -17.40
N SER A 220 -11.61 40.22 -18.23
CA SER A 220 -10.57 41.16 -17.83
C SER A 220 -10.98 41.99 -16.61
N ARG A 221 -10.29 41.78 -15.48
CA ARG A 221 -10.35 42.69 -14.33
C ARG A 221 -9.86 44.05 -14.83
N ARG A 222 -10.80 44.97 -15.06
CA ARG A 222 -10.51 46.37 -15.34
C ARG A 222 -9.62 46.89 -14.23
N ARG A 223 -8.46 47.43 -14.59
CA ARG A 223 -7.69 48.27 -13.66
C ARG A 223 -8.57 49.48 -13.36
N HIS A 224 -8.89 49.65 -12.08
CA HIS A 224 -9.31 50.94 -11.57
C HIS A 224 -8.03 51.56 -11.04
N ASP A 225 -7.46 52.47 -11.82
CA ASP A 225 -6.47 53.40 -11.33
C ASP A 225 -7.27 54.48 -10.57
N ASP A 226 -7.19 54.48 -9.25
CA ASP A 226 -7.59 55.58 -8.37
C ASP A 226 -6.39 55.86 -7.46
N ASP A 227 -5.59 56.86 -7.84
CA ASP A 227 -4.53 57.44 -7.02
C ASP A 227 -5.12 58.43 -5.99
N ASP A 228 -4.30 58.78 -4.99
CA ASP A 228 -4.43 59.93 -4.07
C ASP A 228 -5.59 59.96 -3.03
N ASP A 229 -5.24 59.82 -1.74
CA ASP A 229 -4.97 60.99 -0.89
C ASP A 229 -4.24 60.62 0.43
N TYR A 230 -3.43 61.55 0.95
CA TYR A 230 -2.58 61.41 2.14
C TYR A 230 -3.23 62.10 3.35
N GLY A 231 -3.83 61.33 4.26
CA GLY A 231 -4.50 61.85 5.47
C GLY A 231 -3.89 61.35 6.78
N SER A 232 -3.26 62.24 7.55
CA SER A 232 -2.67 61.93 8.87
C SER A 232 -3.71 61.84 10.01
N ASP A 233 -3.28 61.21 11.10
CA ASP A 233 -3.77 61.29 12.49
C ASP A 233 -4.70 60.17 13.01
N GLY A 234 -4.33 59.61 14.18
CA GLY A 234 -5.23 58.75 14.97
C GLY A 234 -4.55 57.66 15.82
N PHE A 235 -4.00 58.01 16.99
CA PHE A 235 -3.68 57.02 18.03
C PHE A 235 -4.95 56.27 18.50
N GLY A 236 -4.89 54.94 18.67
CA GLY A 236 -5.99 54.15 19.23
C GLY A 236 -5.55 52.80 19.77
N SER A 237 -5.56 52.64 21.09
CA SER A 237 -5.20 51.40 21.80
C SER A 237 -6.43 50.52 22.10
N GLY A 238 -6.32 49.20 21.95
CA GLY A 238 -7.29 48.24 22.47
C GLY A 238 -7.00 46.81 21.99
N GLY A 239 -6.87 45.86 22.92
CA GLY A 239 -6.67 44.44 22.59
C GLY A 239 -7.98 43.67 22.44
N TRP A 240 -7.91 42.48 21.84
CA TRP A 240 -7.85 41.21 22.57
C TRP A 240 -6.85 40.28 21.86
#